data_AF-A0A821KWK6-F1
#
_entry.id   AF-A0A821KWK6-F1
#
_cell.length_a   1.000
_cell.length_b   1.000
_cell.length_c   1.000
_cell.angle_alpha   90.00
_cell.angle_beta   90.00
_cell.angle_gamma   90.00
#
_symmetry.space_group_name_H-M   'P 1'
#
loop_
_entity.id
_entity.type
_entity.pdbx_description
1 polymer ?
#
loop_
_entity_poly.entity_id
_entity_poly.type
_entity_poly.pdbx_seq_one_letter_code
_entity_poly.pdbx_strand_id
1 'polypeptide(L)'
;MFNDTKHIVATVRHTRFSGAYEILIVFNEVFNELANLLDSRLLLTYAKIDKNLLDDICEFLSTFDTAFEILSDSKRPTLHRVLPLKQLLINKCCINGDELEGLKQVKHVLGMKFKT
;
A
#
# COMPACT_ATOMS: atom_id res chain seq x y z
N MET A 1 19.97 22.59 17.15
CA MET A 1 18.49 22.53 17.14
C MET A 1 18.01 21.97 15.80
N PHE A 2 18.00 20.64 15.61
CA PHE A 2 17.41 19.97 14.42
C PHE A 2 16.99 18.51 14.76
N ASN A 3 16.55 18.26 16.00
CA ASN A 3 16.14 16.91 16.42
C ASN A 3 14.62 16.68 16.32
N ASP A 4 13.81 17.74 16.24
CA ASP A 4 12.35 17.62 16.32
C ASP A 4 11.70 17.15 15.00
N THR A 5 12.33 17.39 13.85
CA THR A 5 11.79 16.98 12.55
C THR A 5 11.86 15.47 12.31
N LYS A 6 12.80 14.77 12.95
CA LYS A 6 13.00 13.32 12.79
C LYS A 6 11.84 12.51 13.39
N HIS A 7 11.34 12.94 14.54
CA HIS A 7 10.18 12.31 15.17
C HIS A 7 8.91 12.54 14.34
N ILE A 8 8.72 13.75 13.80
CA ILE A 8 7.49 14.09 13.06
C ILE A 8 7.36 13.24 11.80
N VAL A 9 8.41 13.06 10.99
CA VAL A 9 8.30 12.31 9.71
C VAL A 9 8.07 10.81 9.95
N ALA A 10 8.75 10.21 10.93
CA ALA A 10 8.57 8.79 11.26
C ALA A 10 7.21 8.50 11.91
N THR A 11 6.73 9.38 12.82
CA THR A 11 5.42 9.24 13.46
C THR A 11 4.27 9.52 12.49
N VAL A 12 4.49 10.34 11.45
CA VAL A 12 3.49 10.62 10.41
C VAL A 12 3.27 9.43 9.47
N ARG A 13 4.31 8.63 9.18
CA ARG A 13 4.21 7.38 8.41
C ARG A 13 3.26 6.40 9.11
N HIS A 14 3.55 6.08 10.36
CA HIS A 14 2.99 4.91 11.07
C HIS A 14 1.48 4.89 11.36
N THR A 15 0.69 5.89 10.94
CA THR A 15 -0.77 5.84 11.17
C THR A 15 -1.58 6.74 10.24
N ARG A 16 -1.07 7.90 9.82
CA ARG A 16 -1.90 8.93 9.15
C ARG A 16 -2.07 8.72 7.64
N PHE A 17 -1.07 8.13 6.99
CA PHE A 17 -1.05 8.00 5.52
C PHE A 17 -0.97 6.54 5.02
N SER A 18 -0.57 5.58 5.88
CA SER A 18 -0.48 4.15 5.54
C SER A 18 -1.56 3.27 6.20
N GLY A 19 -2.41 3.81 7.08
CA GLY A 19 -3.29 2.99 7.93
C GLY A 19 -4.18 2.01 7.16
N ALA A 20 -4.70 2.40 5.99
CA ALA A 20 -5.48 1.49 5.14
C ALA A 20 -4.63 0.33 4.59
N TYR A 21 -3.38 0.60 4.20
CA TYR A 21 -2.45 -0.43 3.72
C TYR A 21 -2.02 -1.36 4.85
N GLU A 22 -1.70 -0.81 6.03
CA GLU A 22 -1.34 -1.59 7.21
C GLU A 22 -2.47 -2.54 7.63
N ILE A 23 -3.71 -2.07 7.62
CA ILE A 23 -4.88 -2.93 7.88
C ILE A 23 -4.99 -4.04 6.84
N LEU A 24 -4.81 -3.73 5.55
CA LEU A 24 -4.88 -4.74 4.48
C LEU A 24 -3.79 -5.81 4.63
N ILE A 25 -2.56 -5.42 4.97
CA ILE A 25 -1.45 -6.36 5.20
C ILE A 25 -1.76 -7.28 6.36
N VAL A 26 -2.14 -6.73 7.52
CA VAL A 26 -2.49 -7.54 8.70
C VAL A 26 -3.67 -8.46 8.36
N PHE A 27 -4.70 -7.94 7.72
CA PHE A 27 -5.86 -8.72 7.31
C PHE A 27 -5.49 -9.85 6.33
N ASN A 28 -4.54 -9.61 5.43
CA ASN A 28 -4.05 -10.61 4.48
C ASN A 28 -3.24 -11.71 5.17
N GLU A 29 -2.40 -11.35 6.15
CA GLU A 29 -1.59 -12.28 6.95
C GLU A 29 -2.47 -13.25 7.74
N VAL A 30 -3.50 -12.74 8.41
CA VAL A 30 -4.39 -13.56 9.25
C VAL A 30 -5.61 -14.10 8.50
N PHE A 31 -5.71 -13.89 7.19
CA PHE A 31 -6.91 -14.20 6.41
C PHE A 31 -7.40 -15.63 6.66
N ASN A 32 -6.56 -16.62 6.39
CA ASN A 32 -6.94 -18.04 6.52
C ASN A 32 -7.36 -18.45 7.95
N GLU A 33 -6.89 -17.74 8.97
CA GLU A 33 -7.20 -18.02 10.37
C GLU A 33 -8.52 -17.36 10.80
N LEU A 34 -8.85 -16.21 10.22
CA LEU A 34 -10.06 -15.44 10.55
C LEU A 34 -11.34 -16.25 10.35
N ALA A 35 -11.43 -17.09 9.32
CA ALA A 35 -12.63 -17.88 9.03
C ALA A 35 -13.12 -18.70 10.24
N ASN A 36 -12.20 -19.17 11.09
CA ASN A 36 -12.51 -19.97 12.28
C ASN A 36 -12.98 -19.14 13.48
N LEU A 37 -12.80 -17.82 13.44
CA LEU A 37 -13.10 -16.88 14.53
C LEU A 37 -14.40 -16.09 14.28
N LEU A 38 -14.94 -16.14 13.06
CA LEU A 38 -16.11 -15.37 12.66
C LEU A 38 -17.42 -16.10 13.01
N ASP A 39 -18.43 -15.33 13.42
CA ASP A 39 -19.79 -15.83 13.51
C ASP A 39 -20.41 -16.08 12.12
N SER A 40 -21.57 -16.75 12.08
CA SER A 40 -22.25 -17.12 10.84
C SER A 40 -22.67 -15.92 9.97
N ARG A 41 -22.89 -14.74 10.56
CA ARG A 41 -23.25 -13.53 9.82
C ARG A 41 -22.03 -12.90 9.17
N LEU A 42 -20.91 -12.82 9.88
CA LEU A 42 -19.66 -12.23 9.39
C LEU A 42 -18.98 -13.16 8.37
N LEU A 43 -19.09 -14.47 8.54
CA LEU A 43 -18.54 -15.45 7.61
C LEU A 43 -19.12 -15.28 6.18
N LEU A 44 -20.40 -14.95 6.05
CA LEU A 44 -21.03 -14.69 4.74
C LEU A 44 -20.46 -13.46 4.03
N THR A 45 -20.04 -12.44 4.78
CA THR A 45 -19.38 -11.25 4.22
C THR A 45 -17.93 -11.57 3.88
N TYR A 46 -17.24 -12.25 4.79
CA TYR A 46 -15.86 -12.67 4.63
C TYR A 46 -15.66 -13.59 3.43
N ALA A 47 -16.57 -14.55 3.20
CA ALA A 47 -16.52 -15.49 2.08
C ALA A 47 -16.64 -14.82 0.69
N LYS A 48 -17.03 -13.54 0.63
CA LYS A 48 -17.06 -12.76 -0.62
C LYS A 48 -15.73 -12.10 -0.96
N ILE A 49 -14.77 -12.11 -0.03
CA ILE A 49 -13.47 -11.49 -0.25
C ILE A 49 -12.64 -12.43 -1.13
N ASP A 50 -12.24 -11.92 -2.29
CA ASP A 50 -11.30 -12.61 -3.18
C ASP A 50 -9.88 -12.48 -2.61
N LYS A 51 -9.33 -13.59 -2.13
CA LYS A 51 -7.99 -13.63 -1.55
C LYS A 51 -6.89 -13.32 -2.57
N ASN A 52 -7.04 -13.76 -3.82
CA ASN A 52 -6.05 -13.49 -4.86
C ASN A 52 -6.01 -11.99 -5.16
N LEU A 53 -7.19 -11.35 -5.22
CA LEU A 53 -7.27 -9.90 -5.37
C LEU A 53 -6.66 -9.15 -4.18
N LEU A 54 -6.88 -9.64 -2.95
CA LEU A 54 -6.27 -9.06 -1.75
C LEU A 54 -4.74 -9.15 -1.80
N ASP A 55 -4.20 -10.30 -2.20
CA ASP A 55 -2.76 -10.51 -2.39
C ASP A 55 -2.17 -9.54 -3.41
N ASP A 56 -2.79 -9.46 -4.59
CA ASP A 56 -2.39 -8.57 -5.67
C ASP A 56 -2.38 -7.09 -5.24
N ILE A 57 -3.40 -6.66 -4.49
CA ILE A 57 -3.48 -5.29 -3.95
C ILE A 57 -2.37 -5.05 -2.93
N CYS A 58 -2.13 -5.99 -2.02
CA CYS A 58 -1.08 -5.87 -1.00
C CYS A 58 0.31 -5.82 -1.64
N GLU A 59 0.58 -6.67 -2.63
CA GLU A 59 1.84 -6.66 -3.37
C GLU A 59 2.02 -5.34 -4.12
N PHE A 60 1.00 -4.85 -4.80
CA PHE A 60 1.05 -3.57 -5.50
C PHE A 60 1.35 -2.40 -4.56
N LEU A 61 0.64 -2.31 -3.43
CA LEU A 61 0.81 -1.23 -2.45
C LEU A 61 2.17 -1.29 -1.73
N SER A 62 2.78 -2.47 -1.60
CA SER A 62 4.12 -2.62 -1.00
C SER A 62 5.21 -1.82 -1.72
N THR A 63 5.04 -1.57 -3.03
CA THR A 63 5.99 -0.77 -3.81
C THR A 63 5.96 0.70 -3.37
N PHE A 64 4.78 1.21 -2.99
CA PHE A 64 4.64 2.57 -2.47
C PHE A 64 5.26 2.68 -1.09
N ASP A 65 5.01 1.70 -0.22
CA ASP A 65 5.61 1.68 1.11
C ASP A 65 7.14 1.63 1.03
N THR A 66 7.70 0.77 0.18
CA THR A 66 9.15 0.72 -0.09
C THR A 66 9.70 2.07 -0.56
N ALA A 67 9.00 2.77 -1.46
CA ALA A 67 9.42 4.10 -1.91
C ALA A 67 9.42 5.12 -0.76
N PHE A 68 8.43 5.06 0.14
CA PHE A 68 8.38 5.90 1.34
C PHE A 68 9.54 5.59 2.28
N GLU A 69 9.90 4.32 2.50
CA GLU A 69 11.05 3.94 3.32
C GLU A 69 12.34 4.53 2.78
N ILE A 70 12.57 4.37 1.47
CA ILE A 70 13.77 4.85 0.81
C ILE A 70 13.89 6.37 0.90
N LEU A 71 12.78 7.10 0.77
CA LEU A 71 12.77 8.57 0.84
C LEU A 71 12.89 9.11 2.26
N SER A 72 12.45 8.33 3.25
CA SER A 72 12.50 8.69 4.66
C SER A 72 13.82 8.33 5.34
N ASP A 73 14.78 7.70 4.63
CA ASP A 73 16.09 7.36 5.18
C ASP A 73 16.84 8.61 5.64
N SER A 74 17.12 8.68 6.94
CA SER A 74 17.83 9.81 7.56
C SER A 74 19.35 9.62 7.58
N LYS A 75 19.84 8.43 7.21
CA LYS A 75 21.28 8.11 7.22
C LYS A 75 21.98 8.53 5.94
N ARG A 76 21.23 8.77 4.85
CA ARG A 76 21.77 9.15 3.53
C ARG A 76 20.89 10.21 2.89
N PRO A 77 21.43 11.16 2.10
CA PRO A 77 20.60 12.08 1.33
C PRO A 77 19.68 11.31 0.37
N THR A 78 18.38 11.60 0.37
CA THR A 78 17.39 10.86 -0.44
C THR A 78 16.80 11.70 -1.57
N LEU A 79 17.03 13.01 -1.60
CA LEU A 79 16.42 13.93 -2.57
C LEU A 79 16.67 13.53 -4.04
N HIS A 80 17.87 13.04 -4.34
CA HIS A 80 18.24 12.57 -5.68
C HIS A 80 17.43 11.32 -6.14
N ARG A 81 16.78 10.62 -5.20
CA ARG A 81 15.96 9.43 -5.47
C ARG A 81 14.49 9.76 -5.73
N VAL A 82 14.06 11.00 -5.50
CA VAL A 82 12.65 11.41 -5.67
C VAL A 82 12.18 11.22 -7.11
N LEU A 83 12.94 11.71 -8.11
CA LEU A 83 12.54 11.58 -9.51
C LEU A 83 12.54 10.11 -10.00
N PRO A 84 13.58 9.29 -9.74
CA PRO A 84 13.56 7.87 -10.06
C PRO A 84 12.38 7.12 -9.42
N LEU A 85 12.11 7.36 -8.14
CA LEU A 85 11.01 6.68 -7.43
C LEU A 85 9.65 7.14 -7.94
N LYS A 86 9.48 8.42 -8.26
CA LYS A 86 8.26 8.91 -8.92
C LYS A 86 8.01 8.14 -10.22
N GLN A 87 9.02 7.98 -11.07
CA GLN A 87 8.86 7.26 -12.33
C GLN A 87 8.55 5.77 -12.10
N LEU A 88 9.20 5.14 -11.11
CA LEU A 88 8.90 3.76 -10.72
C LEU A 88 7.43 3.59 -10.33
N LEU A 89 6.90 4.47 -9.49
CA LEU A 89 5.50 4.42 -9.04
C LEU A 89 4.52 4.68 -10.20
N ILE A 90 4.82 5.63 -11.09
CA ILE A 90 4.02 5.86 -12.30
C ILE A 90 3.98 4.60 -13.17
N ASN A 91 5.13 3.96 -13.40
CA ASN A 91 5.22 2.74 -14.19
C ASN A 91 4.42 1.59 -13.55
N LYS A 92 4.42 1.48 -12.22
CA LYS A 92 3.63 0.48 -11.50
C LYS A 92 2.12 0.72 -11.58
N CYS A 93 1.69 1.98 -11.74
CA CYS A 93 0.28 2.33 -11.99
C CYS A 93 -0.19 2.05 -13.42
N CYS A 94 0.69 1.70 -14.36
CA CYS A 94 0.26 1.25 -15.68
C CYS A 94 -0.58 -0.03 -15.53
N ILE A 95 -1.73 -0.05 -16.22
CA ILE A 95 -2.66 -1.16 -16.22
C ILE A 95 -2.19 -2.18 -17.25
N ASN A 96 -2.04 -3.44 -16.81
CA ASN A 96 -1.76 -4.56 -17.70
C ASN A 96 -3.05 -5.34 -18.00
N GLY A 97 -3.14 -5.96 -19.18
CA GLY A 97 -4.34 -6.69 -19.61
C GLY A 97 -4.72 -7.85 -18.69
N ASP A 98 -3.72 -8.53 -18.14
CA ASP A 98 -3.84 -9.77 -17.37
C ASP A 98 -4.17 -9.55 -15.88
N GLU A 99 -4.28 -8.29 -15.44
CA GLU A 99 -4.54 -7.95 -14.03
C GLU A 99 -6.01 -8.16 -13.64
N LEU A 100 -6.26 -8.50 -12.36
CA LEU A 100 -7.61 -8.58 -11.82
C LEU A 100 -8.30 -7.20 -11.88
N GLU A 101 -9.59 -7.18 -12.22
CA GLU A 101 -10.35 -5.93 -12.41
C GLU A 101 -10.32 -5.01 -11.19
N GLY A 102 -10.35 -5.57 -9.97
CA GLY A 102 -10.21 -4.78 -8.75
C GLY A 102 -8.86 -4.06 -8.64
N LEU A 103 -7.75 -4.72 -9.05
CA LEU A 103 -6.43 -4.09 -9.08
C LEU A 103 -6.37 -2.98 -10.13
N LYS A 104 -6.96 -3.20 -11.31
CA LYS A 104 -7.07 -2.17 -12.36
C LYS A 104 -7.79 -0.93 -11.84
N GLN A 105 -8.87 -1.09 -11.08
CA GLN A 105 -9.59 0.03 -10.46
C GLN A 105 -8.73 0.80 -9.46
N VAL A 106 -8.01 0.10 -8.58
CA VAL A 106 -7.08 0.72 -7.62
C VAL A 106 -5.98 1.51 -8.36
N LYS A 107 -5.35 0.91 -9.38
CA LYS A 107 -4.35 1.57 -10.22
C LYS A 107 -4.91 2.78 -10.95
N HIS A 108 -6.14 2.70 -11.46
CA HIS A 108 -6.79 3.81 -12.15
C HIS A 108 -6.95 5.01 -11.22
N VAL A 109 -7.49 4.79 -10.01
CA VAL A 109 -7.68 5.86 -9.00
C VAL A 109 -6.35 6.53 -8.63
N LEU A 110 -5.29 5.74 -8.45
CA LEU A 110 -3.97 6.26 -8.09
C LEU A 110 -3.26 6.92 -9.28
N GLY A 111 -3.40 6.39 -10.49
CA GLY A 111 -2.80 6.88 -11.72
C GLY A 111 -3.42 8.18 -12.23
N MET A 112 -4.73 8.40 -12.01
CA MET A 112 -5.41 9.63 -12.45
C MET A 112 -4.85 10.91 -11.81
N LYS A 113 -4.22 10.81 -10.63
CA LYS A 113 -3.62 11.98 -9.96
C LYS A 113 -2.30 12.46 -10.57
N PHE A 114 -1.73 11.74 -11.55
CA PHE A 114 -0.44 12.07 -12.14
C PHE A 114 -0.51 12.62 -13.58
N LYS A 115 -1.71 12.86 -14.13
CA LYS A 115 -1.93 13.38 -15.51
C LYS A 115 -2.00 14.91 -15.64
N THR A 116 -1.62 15.65 -14.60
CA THR A 116 -1.48 17.12 -14.58
C THR A 116 -0.02 17.52 -14.49
#